data_AF-A0A1Y6MLP0-F1
#
_entry.id   AF-A0A1Y6MLP0-F1
#
_cell.length_a   1.000
_cell.length_b   1.000
_cell.length_c   1.000
_cell.angle_alpha   90.00
_cell.angle_beta   90.00
_cell.angle_gamma   90.00
#
_symmetry.space_group_name_H-M   'P 1'
#
loop_
_entity.id
_entity.type
_entity.pdbx_description
1 polymer ?
#
loop_
_entity_poly.entity_id
_entity_poly.type
_entity_poly.pdbx_seq_one_letter_code
_entity_poly.pdbx_strand_id
1 'polypeptide(L)'
;MNMSVKIPNAVKYFNHIEKLKQDCFTFIASMMINRHNVSGGVTTLTDADRQPKATAELTNPFDIVIADDARTMHDVSPVEVLDNDTLGTRDVLVIAFTKLEQVA
;
A
#
# COMPACT_ATOMS: atom_id res chain seq x y z
N MET A 1 19.71 14.99 -3.86
CA MET A 1 18.48 15.66 -3.38
C MET A 1 17.99 14.88 -2.18
N ASN A 2 18.11 15.44 -0.98
CA ASN A 2 17.56 14.80 0.23
C ASN A 2 16.15 15.33 0.44
N MET A 3 15.15 14.45 0.36
CA MET A 3 13.77 14.79 0.66
C MET A 3 13.42 14.15 2.01
N SER A 4 13.59 14.91 3.10
CA SER A 4 13.16 14.51 4.44
C SER A 4 11.74 15.01 4.67
N VAL A 5 10.76 14.11 4.68
CA VAL A 5 9.41 14.42 5.19
C VAL A 5 9.46 14.26 6.71
N LYS A 6 9.42 15.36 7.46
CA LYS A 6 9.23 15.34 8.92
C LYS A 6 7.73 15.33 9.22
N ILE A 7 7.24 14.22 9.77
CA ILE A 7 5.87 14.14 10.32
C ILE A 7 5.99 14.18 11.84
N PRO A 8 5.62 15.27 12.52
CA PRO A 8 5.67 15.32 13.98
C PRO A 8 4.61 14.40 14.58
N ASN A 9 5.01 13.54 15.53
CA ASN A 9 4.14 12.70 16.37
C ASN A 9 3.36 11.55 15.68
N ALA A 10 3.91 10.91 14.66
CA ALA A 10 3.32 9.70 14.09
C ALA A 10 3.66 8.45 14.93
N VAL A 11 2.96 8.25 16.04
CA VAL A 11 2.65 6.89 16.51
C VAL A 11 1.30 6.54 15.88
N LYS A 12 1.33 5.92 14.70
CA LYS A 12 0.14 5.29 14.13
C LYS A 12 0.52 3.96 13.53
N TYR A 13 0.17 2.90 14.26
CA TYR A 13 0.05 1.55 13.74
C TYR A 13 -0.77 1.61 12.44
N PHE A 14 -0.18 1.17 11.33
CA PHE A 14 -0.73 1.23 9.97
C PHE A 14 -1.83 0.17 9.74
N ASN A 15 -2.84 0.12 10.61
CA ASN A 15 -4.04 -0.73 10.45
C ASN A 15 -5.18 -0.03 9.67
N HIS A 16 -4.96 1.18 9.12
CA HIS A 16 -6.04 2.07 8.66
C HIS A 16 -5.76 2.84 7.36
N ILE A 17 -4.95 2.31 6.44
CA ILE A 17 -4.96 2.87 5.06
C ILE A 17 -6.33 2.64 4.39
N GLU A 18 -7.12 1.64 4.83
CA GLU A 18 -8.54 1.49 4.44
C GLU A 18 -9.40 2.75 4.67
N LYS A 19 -8.97 3.70 5.52
CA LYS A 19 -9.73 4.93 5.84
C LYS A 19 -9.24 6.18 5.12
N LEU A 20 -8.22 6.11 4.27
CA LEU A 20 -7.98 7.18 3.30
C LEU A 20 -8.97 6.99 2.15
N LYS A 21 -9.83 8.00 1.93
CA LYS A 21 -10.81 7.96 0.85
C LYS A 21 -10.08 7.88 -0.50
N GLN A 22 -10.65 7.10 -1.41
CA GLN A 22 -10.40 7.21 -2.85
C GLN A 22 -10.44 8.70 -3.24
N ASP A 23 -9.53 9.13 -4.13
CA ASP A 23 -9.36 10.50 -4.65
C ASP A 23 -8.48 11.45 -3.81
N CYS A 24 -7.80 10.97 -2.75
CA CYS A 24 -6.84 11.82 -2.03
C CYS A 24 -5.55 12.02 -2.84
N PHE A 25 -5.26 11.10 -3.76
CA PHE A 25 -4.05 11.10 -4.57
C PHE A 25 -4.37 10.89 -6.04
N THR A 26 -3.37 11.11 -6.90
CA THR A 26 -3.46 10.77 -8.32
C THR A 26 -2.99 9.34 -8.54
N PHE A 27 -1.87 8.96 -7.91
CA PHE A 27 -1.37 7.59 -7.95
C PHE A 27 -0.85 7.17 -6.59
N ILE A 28 -1.03 5.90 -6.26
CA ILE A 28 -0.41 5.24 -5.12
C ILE A 28 0.43 4.07 -5.62
N ALA A 29 1.62 3.92 -5.06
CA ALA A 29 2.51 2.80 -5.32
C ALA A 29 2.83 2.10 -4.00
N SER A 30 2.68 0.78 -3.98
CA SER A 30 3.09 -0.09 -2.87
C SER A 30 4.22 -0.99 -3.36
N MET A 31 5.39 -0.87 -2.73
CA MET A 31 6.58 -1.63 -3.08
C MET A 31 7.02 -2.50 -1.91
N MET A 32 7.28 -3.77 -2.17
CA MET A 32 7.82 -4.69 -1.17
C MET A 32 9.26 -4.32 -0.82
N ILE A 33 9.54 -4.19 0.47
CA ILE A 33 10.89 -4.01 0.99
C ILE A 33 11.42 -5.33 1.52
N ASN A 34 10.64 -6.01 2.36
CA ASN A 34 11.04 -7.27 2.95
C ASN A 34 9.80 -8.07 3.37
N ARG A 35 9.87 -9.39 3.19
CA ARG A 35 8.81 -10.32 3.57
C ARG A 35 9.46 -11.53 4.24
N HIS A 36 9.04 -11.85 5.45
CA HIS A 36 9.59 -12.96 6.21
C HIS A 36 8.48 -13.66 7.00
N ASN A 37 8.41 -14.99 6.90
CA ASN A 37 7.54 -15.84 7.71
C ASN A 37 6.06 -15.38 7.75
N VAL A 38 5.52 -14.91 6.63
CA VAL A 38 4.13 -14.46 6.52
C VAL A 38 3.49 -14.89 5.21
N SER A 39 2.18 -15.15 5.29
CA SER A 39 1.28 -15.36 4.15
C SER A 39 0.22 -14.27 4.07
N GLY A 40 -0.55 -14.25 2.99
CA GLY A 40 -1.56 -13.22 2.75
C GLY A 40 -0.93 -11.89 2.35
N GLY A 41 -1.52 -10.77 2.76
CA GLY A 41 -1.13 -9.44 2.26
C GLY A 41 -1.30 -9.32 0.74
N VAL A 42 -2.34 -9.97 0.19
CA VAL A 42 -2.69 -9.92 -1.24
C VAL A 42 -3.40 -8.61 -1.51
N THR A 43 -2.82 -7.78 -2.38
CA THR A 43 -3.43 -6.53 -2.82
C THR A 43 -4.48 -6.82 -3.89
N THR A 44 -5.69 -6.32 -3.72
CA THR A 44 -6.77 -6.37 -4.71
C THR A 44 -7.11 -4.95 -5.14
N LEU A 45 -7.12 -4.72 -6.45
CA LEU A 45 -7.61 -3.49 -7.06
C LEU A 45 -8.97 -3.74 -7.68
N THR A 46 -9.97 -2.94 -7.32
CA THR A 46 -11.31 -2.99 -7.91
C THR A 46 -11.68 -1.66 -8.55
N ASP A 47 -12.68 -1.67 -9.44
CA ASP A 47 -13.37 -0.44 -9.82
C ASP A 47 -14.36 0.01 -8.72
N ALA A 48 -15.08 1.09 -9.00
CA ALA A 48 -16.07 1.68 -8.09
C ALA A 48 -17.26 0.73 -7.78
N ASP A 49 -17.56 -0.22 -8.66
CA ASP A 49 -18.60 -1.24 -8.48
C ASP A 49 -18.06 -2.50 -7.77
N ARG A 50 -16.86 -2.40 -7.18
CA ARG A 50 -16.13 -3.48 -6.50
C ARG A 50 -15.83 -4.67 -7.41
N GLN A 51 -15.81 -4.50 -8.73
CA GLN A 51 -15.39 -5.57 -9.63
C GLN A 51 -13.86 -5.64 -9.69
N PRO A 52 -13.26 -6.82 -9.47
CA PRO A 52 -11.81 -6.95 -9.47
C PRO A 52 -11.23 -6.60 -10.83
N LYS A 53 -10.22 -5.74 -10.82
CA LYS A 53 -9.40 -5.37 -11.99
C LYS A 53 -8.07 -6.11 -11.95
N ALA A 54 -7.48 -6.26 -10.77
CA ALA A 54 -6.22 -6.97 -10.58
C ALA A 54 -6.08 -7.50 -9.15
N THR A 55 -5.30 -8.57 -8.98
CA THR A 55 -4.86 -9.09 -7.69
C THR A 55 -3.36 -9.37 -7.76
N ALA A 56 -2.63 -9.00 -6.72
CA ALA A 56 -1.19 -9.21 -6.66
C ALA A 56 -0.74 -9.50 -5.22
N GLU A 57 0.02 -10.58 -5.05
CA GLU A 57 0.78 -10.82 -3.83
C GLU A 57 2.23 -10.40 -4.07
N LEU A 58 2.67 -9.36 -3.37
CA LEU A 58 4.07 -8.94 -3.44
C LEU A 58 4.90 -9.90 -2.58
N THR A 59 5.87 -10.57 -3.19
CA THR A 59 6.63 -11.66 -2.53
C THR A 59 8.12 -11.36 -2.46
N ASN A 60 8.67 -10.76 -3.52
CA ASN A 60 10.09 -10.43 -3.62
C ASN A 60 10.32 -8.95 -3.32
N PRO A 61 11.49 -8.58 -2.76
CA PRO A 61 11.90 -7.19 -2.68
C PRO A 61 11.80 -6.50 -4.04
N PHE A 62 11.29 -5.26 -4.03
CA PHE A 62 11.01 -4.43 -5.21
C PHE A 62 9.84 -4.87 -6.10
N ASP A 63 9.10 -5.93 -5.75
CA ASP A 63 7.77 -6.14 -6.32
C ASP A 63 6.92 -4.89 -6.05
N ILE A 64 6.25 -4.36 -7.08
CA ILE A 64 5.51 -3.10 -7.00
C ILE A 64 4.13 -3.23 -7.63
N VAL A 65 3.14 -2.67 -6.95
CA VAL A 65 1.81 -2.37 -7.52
C VAL A 65 1.63 -0.87 -7.54
N ILE A 66 1.25 -0.34 -8.70
CA ILE A 66 0.90 1.07 -8.90
C ILE A 66 -0.57 1.13 -9.29
N ALA A 67 -1.32 2.00 -8.63
CA ALA A 67 -2.75 2.17 -8.85
C ALA A 67 -3.09 3.66 -9.09
N ASP A 68 -4.01 3.90 -10.02
CA ASP A 68 -4.67 5.20 -10.22
C ASP A 68 -5.73 5.35 -9.15
N ASP A 69 -5.44 6.16 -8.13
CA ASP A 69 -6.26 6.30 -6.92
C ASP A 69 -7.64 6.90 -7.24
N ALA A 70 -7.78 7.64 -8.35
CA ALA A 70 -9.06 8.20 -8.76
C ALA A 70 -10.00 7.15 -9.41
N ARG A 71 -9.44 6.03 -9.89
CA ARG A 71 -10.18 5.04 -10.69
C ARG A 71 -10.29 3.68 -10.04
N THR A 72 -9.51 3.45 -8.98
CA THR A 72 -9.42 2.15 -8.36
C THR A 72 -9.57 2.27 -6.85
N MET A 73 -10.31 1.32 -6.28
CA MET A 73 -10.24 1.04 -4.87
C MET A 73 -9.16 -0.02 -4.64
N HIS A 74 -8.43 0.11 -3.54
CA HIS A 74 -7.42 -0.87 -3.15
C HIS A 74 -7.82 -1.50 -1.81
N ASP A 75 -7.60 -2.80 -1.72
CA ASP A 75 -7.76 -3.58 -0.49
C ASP A 75 -6.56 -4.51 -0.34
N VAL A 76 -6.23 -4.90 0.89
CA VAL A 76 -5.13 -5.83 1.18
C VAL A 76 -5.63 -6.88 2.14
N SER A 77 -5.53 -8.15 1.73
CA SER A 77 -5.92 -9.26 2.60
C SER A 77 -5.12 -9.23 3.91
N PRO A 78 -5.68 -9.73 5.02
CA PRO A 78 -4.93 -9.92 6.25
C PRO A 78 -3.62 -10.66 6.02
N VAL A 79 -2.64 -10.37 6.88
CA VAL A 79 -1.35 -11.07 6.92
C VAL A 79 -1.37 -12.03 8.10
N GLU A 80 -0.92 -13.25 7.87
CA GLU A 80 -0.84 -14.29 8.90
C GLU A 80 0.59 -14.81 9.01
N VAL A 81 1.03 -15.07 10.23
CA VAL A 81 2.34 -15.68 10.50
C VAL A 81 2.28 -17.16 10.08
N LEU A 82 3.28 -17.62 9.33
CA LEU A 82 3.33 -19.00 8.84
C LEU A 82 3.79 -19.99 9.92
N ASP A 83 4.83 -19.62 10.67
CA ASP A 83 5.37 -20.36 11.80
C ASP A 83 5.31 -19.52 13.08
N ASN A 84 4.51 -19.96 14.05
CA ASN A 84 4.26 -19.23 15.30
C ASN A 84 5.47 -19.20 16.24
N ASP A 85 6.50 -20.00 15.99
CA ASP A 85 7.72 -20.01 16.81
C ASP A 85 8.71 -18.90 16.40
N THR A 86 8.49 -18.23 15.26
CA THR A 86 9.35 -17.15 14.76
C THR A 86 8.58 -15.90 14.37
N LEU A 87 9.25 -14.73 14.36
CA LEU A 87 8.60 -13.46 14.03
C LEU A 87 8.26 -13.38 12.52
N GLY A 88 7.00 -13.10 12.21
CA GLY A 88 6.55 -12.73 10.87
C GLY A 88 6.62 -11.22 10.62
N THR A 89 7.19 -10.81 9.50
CA THR A 89 7.25 -9.39 9.09
C THR A 89 6.88 -9.18 7.61
N ARG A 90 6.23 -8.05 7.34
CA ARG A 90 5.90 -7.58 5.99
C ARG A 90 6.14 -6.07 5.91
N ASP A 91 7.28 -5.68 5.36
CA ASP A 91 7.70 -4.30 5.23
C ASP A 91 7.38 -3.79 3.82
N VAL A 92 6.58 -2.73 3.73
CA VAL A 92 6.15 -2.14 2.44
C VAL A 92 6.41 -0.63 2.46
N LEU A 93 6.98 -0.13 1.36
CA LEU A 93 7.08 1.30 1.10
C LEU A 93 5.86 1.73 0.29
N VAL A 94 5.10 2.68 0.84
CA VAL A 94 3.98 3.33 0.15
C VAL A 94 4.42 4.71 -0.33
N ILE A 95 4.25 4.98 -1.61
CA ILE A 95 4.53 6.26 -2.26
C ILE A 95 3.22 6.80 -2.82
N ALA A 96 2.85 8.02 -2.45
CA ALA A 96 1.65 8.67 -2.97
C ALA A 96 2.04 9.91 -3.78
N PHE A 97 1.56 9.98 -5.02
CA PHE A 97 1.72 11.12 -5.91
C PHE A 97 0.41 11.87 -6.00
N THR A 98 0.45 13.18 -5.76
CA THR A 98 -0.67 14.08 -6.08
C THR A 98 -0.24 15.05 -7.16
N LYS A 99 -1.17 15.38 -8.06
CA LYS A 99 -0.96 16.40 -9.07
C LYS A 99 -0.74 17.75 -8.37
N LEU A 100 0.32 18.46 -8.72
CA LEU A 100 0.47 19.86 -8.33
C LEU A 100 -0.63 20.67 -9.02
N GLU A 101 -1.37 21.49 -8.26
CA GLU A 101 -2.27 22.46 -8.87
C GLU A 101 -1.46 23.38 -9.78
N GLN A 102 -1.89 23.51 -11.04
CA GLN A 102 -1.33 24.51 -11.93
C GLN A 102 -1.84 25.86 -11.44
N VAL A 103 -0.96 26.63 -10.79
CA VAL A 103 -1.21 28.06 -10.59
C VAL A 103 -1.16 28.69 -11.97
N ALA A 104 -2.33 29.07 -12.47
CA ALA A 104 -2.50 29.84 -13.70
C ALA A 104 -2.01 31.29 -13.50
#